data_AF-A0A8T4YKW3-F1
#
_entry.id   AF-A0A8T4YKW3-F1
#
_cell.length_a   1.000
_cell.length_b   1.000
_cell.length_c   1.000
_cell.angle_alpha   90.00
_cell.angle_beta   90.00
_cell.angle_gamma   90.00
#
_symmetry.space_group_name_H-M   'P 1'
#
loop_
_entity.id
_entity.type
_entity.pdbx_description
1 polymer ?
#
loop_
_entity_poly.entity_id
_entity_poly.type
_entity_poly.pdbx_seq_one_letter_code
_entity_poly.pdbx_strand_id
1 'polypeptide(L)'
;MAATIKKPFYLRPPWNILFEFHKLEKLTPWNINIAYLLTTFLEEMEKTGQVDFRASGVALDSSALIYLMKSKLLLKLEEPPPQPKPPSDFIPPPLFLPLRHELTSTTIRHLLEVLDDVLKGEALFRLEKAPAEPILPTPSEILPQIDYYLLEIELQMERLYKALSEMVKGAGIIQFSTIIRGLARLEAIRTFIILLFLAQEGKVNLWQDDETEEIYITIGGTDTARDESPTR
;
A
#
# COMPACT_ATOMS: atom_id res chain seq x y z
N MET A 1 -34.62 -12.08 33.37
CA MET A 1 -33.47 -12.99 33.11
C MET A 1 -33.11 -12.83 31.64
N ALA A 2 -32.06 -12.08 31.32
CA ALA A 2 -31.64 -11.87 29.94
C ALA A 2 -30.99 -13.15 29.42
N ALA A 3 -31.64 -13.82 28.48
CA ALA A 3 -31.05 -14.95 27.77
C ALA A 3 -29.80 -14.46 27.05
N THR A 4 -28.63 -14.94 27.46
CA THR A 4 -27.37 -14.71 26.74
C THR A 4 -27.49 -15.37 25.37
N ILE A 5 -27.81 -14.59 24.35
CA ILE A 5 -27.86 -15.03 22.95
C ILE A 5 -26.43 -15.42 22.58
N LYS A 6 -26.09 -16.71 22.70
CA LYS A 6 -24.80 -17.22 22.23
C LYS A 6 -24.72 -16.95 20.74
N LYS A 7 -23.67 -16.26 20.30
CA LYS A 7 -23.41 -16.02 18.87
C LYS A 7 -23.50 -17.35 18.12
N PRO A 8 -24.22 -17.40 16.99
CA PRO A 8 -24.36 -18.62 16.20
C PRO A 8 -22.99 -19.13 15.74
N PHE A 9 -22.88 -20.45 15.55
CA PHE A 9 -21.61 -21.10 15.23
C PHE A 9 -21.00 -20.57 13.93
N TYR A 10 -21.82 -20.21 12.95
CA TYR A 10 -21.42 -19.75 11.63
C TYR A 10 -20.79 -18.35 11.57
N LEU A 11 -20.88 -17.56 12.65
CA LEU A 11 -20.17 -16.28 12.79
C LEU A 11 -18.78 -16.45 13.44
N ARG A 12 -18.34 -17.68 13.68
CA ARG A 12 -17.00 -17.96 14.20
C ARG A 12 -16.01 -18.16 13.04
N PRO A 13 -14.73 -17.80 13.20
CA PRO A 13 -13.70 -18.25 12.28
C PRO A 13 -13.67 -19.79 12.29
N PRO A 14 -13.57 -20.48 11.13
CA PRO A 14 -13.26 -19.97 9.80
C PRO A 14 -14.47 -19.56 8.93
N TRP A 15 -15.70 -19.92 9.29
CA TRP A 15 -16.90 -19.73 8.43
C TRP A 15 -17.36 -18.29 8.32
N ASN A 16 -16.96 -17.43 9.24
CA ASN A 16 -17.32 -16.01 9.26
C ASN A 16 -17.11 -15.30 7.91
N ILE A 17 -16.13 -15.76 7.13
CA ILE A 17 -15.81 -15.25 5.78
C ILE A 17 -17.02 -15.36 4.82
N LEU A 18 -17.86 -16.39 4.97
CA LEU A 18 -19.06 -16.58 4.14
C LEU A 18 -20.22 -15.65 4.54
N PHE A 19 -20.18 -15.04 5.72
CA PHE A 19 -21.30 -14.23 6.23
C PHE A 19 -20.97 -12.73 6.29
N GLU A 20 -19.70 -12.35 6.27
CA GLU A 20 -19.25 -10.96 6.33
C GLU A 20 -18.78 -10.44 4.96
N PHE A 21 -19.73 -9.96 4.15
CA PHE A 21 -19.48 -9.43 2.80
C PHE A 21 -18.44 -8.29 2.75
N HIS A 22 -18.45 -7.39 3.74
CA HIS A 22 -17.50 -6.27 3.79
C HIS A 22 -16.03 -6.72 3.95
N LYS A 23 -15.80 -7.88 4.56
CA LYS A 23 -14.45 -8.45 4.65
C LYS A 23 -14.04 -9.15 3.35
N LEU A 24 -15.02 -9.59 2.56
CA LEU A 24 -14.79 -10.25 1.28
C LEU A 24 -14.16 -9.31 0.24
N GLU A 25 -14.51 -8.01 0.27
CA GLU A 25 -13.92 -7.00 -0.62
C GLU A 25 -12.43 -6.74 -0.32
N LYS A 26 -12.02 -6.90 0.95
CA LYS A 26 -10.63 -6.72 1.38
C LYS A 26 -9.76 -7.96 1.15
N LEU A 27 -10.39 -9.13 0.95
CA LEU A 27 -9.69 -10.40 0.78
C LEU A 27 -9.57 -10.77 -0.70
N THR A 28 -8.45 -11.38 -1.08
CA THR A 28 -8.31 -11.91 -2.45
C THR A 28 -9.22 -13.13 -2.63
N PRO A 29 -10.09 -13.15 -3.66
CA PRO A 29 -11.02 -14.27 -3.88
C PRO A 29 -10.32 -15.62 -3.99
N TRP A 30 -9.10 -15.65 -4.54
CA TRP A 30 -8.31 -16.87 -4.77
C TRP A 30 -7.80 -17.54 -3.50
N ASN A 31 -7.59 -16.79 -2.41
CA ASN A 31 -7.15 -17.36 -1.13
C ASN A 31 -8.26 -18.12 -0.39
N ILE A 32 -9.51 -18.00 -0.85
CA ILE A 32 -10.66 -18.61 -0.18
C ILE A 32 -10.92 -19.99 -0.79
N ASN A 33 -10.73 -21.04 0.02
CA ASN A 33 -11.13 -22.40 -0.30
C ASN A 33 -12.60 -22.63 0.07
N ILE A 34 -13.49 -22.31 -0.88
CA ILE A 34 -14.95 -22.43 -0.71
C ILE A 34 -15.36 -23.88 -0.44
N ALA A 35 -14.74 -24.85 -1.13
CA ALA A 35 -15.07 -26.27 -0.96
C ALA A 35 -14.83 -26.72 0.49
N TYR A 36 -13.66 -26.40 1.03
CA TYR A 36 -13.30 -26.71 2.41
C TYR A 36 -14.24 -26.01 3.43
N LEU A 37 -14.56 -24.74 3.20
CA LEU A 37 -15.44 -23.99 4.10
C LEU A 37 -16.87 -24.54 4.09
N LEU A 38 -17.41 -24.91 2.93
CA LEU A 38 -18.75 -25.47 2.83
C LEU A 38 -18.83 -26.89 3.40
N THR A 39 -17.83 -27.75 3.16
CA THR A 39 -17.83 -29.11 3.72
C THR A 39 -17.76 -29.07 5.24
N THR A 40 -16.85 -28.27 5.81
CA THR A 40 -16.75 -28.12 7.27
C THR A 40 -17.99 -27.46 7.87
N PHE A 41 -18.60 -26.50 7.16
CA PHE A 41 -19.85 -25.88 7.59
C PHE A 41 -21.00 -26.89 7.64
N LEU A 42 -21.14 -27.75 6.62
CA LEU A 42 -22.16 -28.80 6.60
C LEU A 42 -21.91 -29.85 7.69
N GLU A 43 -20.66 -30.29 7.88
CA GLU A 43 -20.30 -31.24 8.95
C GLU A 43 -20.68 -30.71 10.35
N GLU A 44 -20.46 -29.42 10.61
CA GLU A 44 -20.84 -28.81 11.90
C GLU A 44 -22.36 -28.63 12.03
N MET A 45 -23.07 -28.34 10.94
CA MET A 45 -24.54 -28.33 10.95
C MET A 45 -25.12 -29.71 11.29
N GLU A 46 -24.56 -30.77 10.71
CA GLU A 46 -24.95 -32.15 10.98
C GLU A 46 -24.67 -32.54 12.45
N LYS A 47 -23.50 -32.19 12.98
CA LYS A 47 -23.15 -32.44 14.41
C LYS A 47 -24.08 -31.72 15.37
N THR A 48 -24.52 -30.52 15.02
CA THR A 48 -25.39 -29.70 15.88
C THR A 48 -26.86 -30.18 15.83
N GLY A 49 -27.22 -30.99 14.82
CA GLY A 49 -28.56 -31.57 14.66
C GLY A 49 -29.64 -30.54 14.28
N GLN A 50 -29.26 -29.30 14.00
CA GLN A 50 -30.15 -28.20 13.60
C GLN A 50 -29.69 -27.64 12.26
N VAL A 51 -30.47 -27.91 11.22
CA VAL A 51 -30.20 -27.42 9.86
C VAL A 51 -30.84 -26.05 9.68
N ASP A 52 -30.04 -25.00 9.84
CA ASP A 52 -30.45 -23.62 9.56
C ASP A 52 -30.40 -23.33 8.04
N PHE A 53 -31.50 -23.59 7.33
CA PHE A 53 -31.63 -23.30 5.89
C PHE A 53 -31.36 -21.82 5.53
N ARG A 54 -31.69 -20.91 6.45
CA ARG A 54 -31.41 -19.47 6.27
C ARG A 54 -29.91 -19.20 6.18
N ALA A 55 -29.12 -19.82 7.06
CA ALA A 55 -27.67 -19.66 7.07
C ALA A 55 -27.07 -20.30 5.81
N SER A 56 -27.56 -21.47 5.40
CA SER A 56 -27.14 -22.12 4.15
C SER A 56 -27.45 -21.27 2.92
N GLY A 57 -28.59 -20.56 2.90
CA GLY A 57 -28.93 -19.64 1.81
C GLY A 57 -27.94 -18.49 1.68
N VAL A 58 -27.57 -17.87 2.80
CA VAL A 58 -26.54 -16.81 2.82
C VAL A 58 -25.17 -17.36 2.40
N ALA A 59 -24.79 -18.53 2.92
CA ALA A 59 -23.52 -19.18 2.55
C ALA A 59 -23.46 -19.57 1.06
N LEU A 60 -24.60 -19.94 0.46
CA LEU A 60 -24.71 -20.22 -0.97
C LEU A 60 -24.54 -18.95 -1.80
N ASP A 61 -25.23 -17.87 -1.43
CA ASP A 61 -25.14 -16.57 -2.10
C ASP A 61 -23.71 -16.00 -2.03
N SER A 62 -23.09 -16.03 -0.85
CA SER A 62 -21.69 -15.63 -0.68
C SER A 62 -20.74 -16.48 -1.52
N SER A 63 -20.99 -17.79 -1.61
CA SER A 63 -20.19 -18.69 -2.44
C SER A 63 -20.31 -18.35 -3.92
N ALA A 64 -21.52 -18.10 -4.41
CA ALA A 64 -21.77 -17.66 -5.78
C ALA A 64 -21.07 -16.33 -6.10
N LEU A 65 -21.10 -15.38 -5.16
CA LEU A 65 -20.41 -14.10 -5.28
C LEU A 65 -18.89 -14.29 -5.41
N ILE A 66 -18.27 -15.12 -4.56
CA ILE A 66 -16.83 -15.39 -4.63
C ILE A 66 -16.46 -16.02 -5.98
N TYR A 67 -17.25 -16.96 -6.48
CA TYR A 67 -17.02 -17.57 -7.80
C TYR A 67 -17.15 -16.56 -8.94
N LEU A 68 -18.13 -15.66 -8.87
CA LEU A 68 -18.29 -14.57 -9.82
C LEU A 68 -17.08 -13.63 -9.83
N MET A 69 -16.54 -13.29 -8.65
CA MET A 69 -15.31 -12.50 -8.54
C MET A 69 -14.11 -13.22 -9.16
N LYS A 70 -13.95 -14.52 -8.88
CA LYS A 70 -12.89 -15.35 -9.48
C LYS A 70 -12.98 -15.36 -11.02
N SER A 71 -14.18 -15.56 -11.56
CA SER A 71 -14.43 -15.54 -13.01
C SER A 71 -14.10 -14.18 -13.63
N LYS A 72 -14.57 -13.08 -13.02
CA LYS A 72 -14.24 -11.72 -13.49
C LYS A 72 -12.74 -11.44 -13.50
N LEU A 73 -12.01 -11.89 -12.46
CA LEU A 73 -10.56 -11.73 -12.40
C LEU A 73 -9.86 -12.55 -13.49
N LEU A 74 -10.34 -13.76 -13.76
CA LEU A 74 -9.80 -14.61 -14.81
C LEU A 74 -10.01 -13.98 -16.20
N LEU A 75 -11.19 -13.42 -16.46
CA LEU A 75 -11.48 -12.71 -17.72
C LEU A 75 -10.58 -11.48 -17.91
N LYS A 76 -10.34 -10.70 -16.85
CA LYS A 76 -9.43 -9.54 -16.90
C LYS A 76 -7.98 -9.93 -17.23
N LEU A 77 -7.57 -11.15 -16.94
CA LEU A 77 -6.22 -11.64 -17.29
C LEU A 77 -6.12 -12.09 -18.75
N GLU A 78 -7.24 -12.50 -19.35
CA GLU A 78 -7.31 -12.88 -20.77
C GLU A 78 -7.44 -11.65 -21.69
N GLU A 79 -7.95 -10.54 -21.17
CA GLU A 79 -8.01 -9.28 -21.91
C GLU A 79 -6.60 -8.84 -22.35
N PRO A 80 -6.35 -8.70 -23.67
CA PRO A 80 -5.05 -8.27 -24.15
C PRO A 80 -4.75 -6.88 -23.60
N PRO A 81 -3.47 -6.58 -23.28
CA PRO A 81 -3.10 -5.27 -22.78
C PRO A 81 -3.57 -4.21 -23.77
N PRO A 82 -4.11 -3.07 -23.27
CA PRO A 82 -4.55 -1.99 -24.14
C PRO A 82 -3.40 -1.60 -25.06
N GLN A 83 -3.70 -1.42 -26.35
CA GLN A 83 -2.69 -1.01 -27.32
C GLN A 83 -1.97 0.24 -26.79
N PRO A 84 -0.63 0.29 -26.88
CA PRO A 84 0.11 1.47 -26.46
C PRO A 84 -0.49 2.67 -27.16
N LYS A 85 -0.88 3.68 -26.38
CA LYS A 85 -1.34 4.97 -26.94
C LYS A 85 -0.26 5.39 -27.94
N PRO A 86 -0.64 5.76 -29.18
CA PRO A 86 0.35 6.26 -30.12
C PRO A 86 1.12 7.38 -29.41
N PRO A 87 2.47 7.39 -29.47
CA PRO A 87 3.21 8.49 -28.89
C PRO A 87 2.58 9.76 -29.44
N SER A 88 2.14 10.67 -28.56
CA SER A 88 1.74 12.00 -29.00
C SER A 88 2.86 12.49 -29.90
N ASP A 89 2.55 12.97 -31.11
CA ASP A 89 3.53 13.48 -32.07
C ASP A 89 4.33 14.59 -31.39
N PHE A 90 5.40 14.19 -30.69
CA PHE A 90 6.30 15.07 -30.00
C PHE A 90 7.15 15.64 -31.12
N ILE A 91 6.75 16.80 -31.62
CA ILE A 91 7.56 17.59 -32.51
C ILE A 91 8.68 18.14 -31.63
N PRO A 92 9.90 17.59 -31.68
CA PRO A 92 10.97 18.13 -30.86
C PRO A 92 11.21 19.58 -31.27
N PRO A 93 11.56 20.46 -30.32
CA PRO A 93 11.99 21.80 -30.67
C PRO A 93 13.17 21.72 -31.65
N PRO A 94 13.29 22.67 -32.60
CA PRO A 94 14.37 22.66 -33.57
C PRO A 94 15.72 22.66 -32.84
N LEU A 95 16.49 21.59 -33.05
CA LEU A 95 17.85 21.50 -32.56
C LEU A 95 18.70 22.52 -33.32
N PHE A 96 19.31 23.46 -32.59
CA PHE A 96 20.36 24.29 -33.15
C PHE A 96 21.58 23.39 -33.36
N LEU A 97 21.86 23.08 -34.63
CA LEU A 97 23.09 22.40 -35.01
C LEU A 97 24.28 23.22 -34.47
N PRO A 98 25.26 22.57 -33.82
CA PRO A 98 26.46 23.28 -33.40
C PRO A 98 27.08 23.95 -34.62
N LEU A 99 27.29 25.26 -34.50
CA LEU A 99 27.96 26.03 -35.54
C LEU A 99 29.32 25.39 -35.77
N ARG A 100 29.55 24.88 -36.99
CA ARG A 100 30.89 24.51 -37.41
C ARG A 100 31.67 25.82 -37.51
N HIS A 101 32.49 26.09 -36.50
CA HIS A 101 33.61 26.99 -36.69
C HIS A 101 34.48 26.33 -37.76
N GLU A 102 34.50 26.88 -38.97
CA GLU A 102 35.55 26.57 -39.94
C GLU A 102 36.86 27.12 -39.38
N LEU A 103 37.42 26.42 -38.39
CA LEU A 103 38.77 26.68 -37.90
C LEU A 103 39.74 26.17 -38.96
N THR A 104 40.04 27.09 -39.89
CA THR A 104 41.36 27.41 -40.41
C THR A 104 42.41 26.30 -40.25
N SER A 105 42.73 25.63 -41.37
CA SER A 105 43.96 24.86 -41.63
C SER A 105 44.56 24.09 -40.44
N THR A 106 43.92 22.99 -40.03
CA THR A 106 44.60 21.96 -39.24
C THR A 106 45.52 21.14 -40.14
N THR A 107 46.67 20.72 -39.61
CA THR A 107 47.62 19.87 -40.34
C THR A 107 47.20 18.41 -40.21
N ILE A 108 47.40 17.58 -41.25
CA ILE A 108 47.04 16.13 -41.27
C ILE A 108 47.49 15.36 -40.03
N ARG A 109 48.67 15.70 -39.48
CA ARG A 109 49.22 15.08 -38.27
C ARG A 109 48.31 15.25 -37.07
N HIS A 110 47.77 16.45 -36.90
CA HIS A 110 46.89 16.79 -35.79
C HIS A 110 45.54 16.07 -35.90
N LEU A 111 45.06 15.83 -37.14
CA LEU A 111 43.84 15.05 -37.37
C LEU A 111 44.04 13.58 -36.98
N LEU A 112 45.20 13.00 -37.32
CA LEU A 112 45.54 11.63 -36.94
C LEU A 112 45.68 11.44 -35.42
N GLU A 113 46.27 12.41 -34.72
CA GLU A 113 46.37 12.38 -33.26
C GLU A 113 44.99 12.44 -32.58
N VAL A 114 44.14 13.38 -33.00
CA VAL A 114 42.78 13.50 -32.44
C VAL A 114 41.94 12.27 -32.76
N LEU A 115 42.08 11.68 -33.95
CA LEU A 115 41.38 10.45 -34.30
C LEU A 115 41.81 9.27 -33.43
N ASP A 116 43.12 9.15 -33.15
CA ASP A 116 43.65 8.10 -32.27
C ASP A 116 43.17 8.30 -30.83
N ASP A 117 43.10 9.54 -30.34
CA ASP A 117 42.55 9.86 -29.02
C ASP A 117 41.04 9.56 -28.93
N VAL A 118 40.26 9.85 -29.98
CA VAL A 118 38.83 9.53 -30.03
C VAL A 118 38.60 8.01 -30.10
N LEU A 119 39.38 7.27 -30.89
CA LEU A 119 39.28 5.81 -30.98
C LEU A 119 39.65 5.12 -29.65
N LYS A 120 40.64 5.65 -28.94
CA LYS A 120 40.96 5.20 -27.57
C LYS A 120 39.84 5.54 -26.58
N GLY A 121 39.19 6.69 -26.74
CA GLY A 121 38.03 7.10 -25.94
C GLY A 121 36.79 6.25 -26.19
N GLU A 122 36.47 5.91 -27.44
CA GLU A 122 35.30 5.08 -27.79
C GLU A 122 35.44 3.61 -27.35
N ALA A 123 36.66 3.09 -27.20
CA ALA A 123 36.87 1.76 -26.63
C ALA A 123 36.29 1.63 -25.21
N LEU A 124 36.17 2.74 -24.46
CA LEU A 124 35.56 2.80 -23.14
C LEU A 124 34.03 2.93 -23.18
N PHE A 125 33.46 3.39 -24.30
CA PHE A 125 32.03 3.59 -24.51
C PHE A 125 31.37 2.48 -25.34
N ARG A 126 31.97 1.28 -25.40
CA ARG A 126 31.27 0.10 -25.91
C ARG A 126 30.10 -0.17 -24.99
N LEU A 127 28.98 0.47 -25.32
CA LEU A 127 27.68 0.44 -24.67
C LEU A 127 27.53 -0.88 -23.92
N GLU A 128 27.60 -0.79 -22.60
CA GLU A 128 27.05 -1.83 -21.74
C GLU A 128 25.62 -2.00 -22.23
N LYS A 129 25.42 -3.06 -23.01
CA LYS A 129 24.12 -3.49 -23.45
C LYS A 129 23.43 -3.87 -22.15
N ALA A 130 22.72 -2.91 -21.57
CA ALA A 130 21.98 -3.12 -20.33
C ALA A 130 21.24 -4.46 -20.50
N PRO A 131 21.39 -5.39 -19.55
CA PRO A 131 20.69 -6.66 -19.64
C PRO A 131 19.22 -6.31 -19.85
N ALA A 132 18.63 -6.86 -20.91
CA ALA A 132 17.24 -6.59 -21.24
C ALA A 132 16.40 -7.00 -20.04
N GLU A 133 15.97 -6.03 -19.24
CA GLU A 133 15.03 -6.26 -18.17
C GLU A 133 13.78 -6.88 -18.82
N PRO A 134 13.29 -8.03 -18.31
CA PRO A 134 12.10 -8.64 -18.85
C PRO A 134 10.97 -7.61 -18.82
N ILE A 135 10.39 -7.35 -19.98
CA ILE A 135 9.37 -6.30 -20.26
C ILE A 135 8.08 -6.55 -19.46
N LEU A 136 7.98 -7.70 -18.78
CA LEU A 136 6.84 -8.11 -17.99
C LEU A 136 7.27 -8.30 -16.53
N PRO A 137 6.68 -7.56 -15.58
CA PRO A 137 6.82 -7.88 -14.17
C PRO A 137 6.26 -9.28 -13.93
N THR A 138 6.92 -10.05 -13.06
CA THR A 138 6.37 -11.35 -12.66
C THR A 138 5.03 -11.13 -11.92
N PRO A 139 4.02 -12.00 -12.07
CA PRO A 139 2.73 -11.82 -11.40
C PRO A 139 2.84 -11.67 -9.87
N SER A 140 3.92 -12.20 -9.28
CA SER A 140 4.25 -12.10 -7.86
C SER A 140 4.81 -10.74 -7.43
N GLU A 141 5.29 -9.90 -8.35
CA GLU A 141 5.77 -8.54 -8.04
C GLU A 141 4.62 -7.51 -8.01
N ILE A 142 3.52 -7.79 -8.72
CA ILE A 142 2.40 -6.85 -8.86
C ILE A 142 1.46 -6.91 -7.65
N LEU A 143 1.29 -8.07 -7.01
CA LEU A 143 0.34 -8.28 -5.90
C LEU A 143 0.84 -9.40 -4.96
N PRO A 144 1.60 -9.10 -3.88
CA PRO A 144 1.03 -9.19 -2.52
C PRO A 144 1.72 -8.31 -1.44
N GLN A 145 2.66 -7.41 -1.78
CA GLN A 145 3.45 -6.69 -0.76
C GLN A 145 2.61 -5.70 0.05
N ILE A 146 1.60 -5.11 -0.59
CA ILE A 146 0.72 -4.10 0.02
C ILE A 146 -0.20 -4.76 1.06
N ASP A 147 -0.67 -5.98 0.82
CA ASP A 147 -1.65 -6.66 1.68
C ASP A 147 -1.04 -7.12 3.01
N TYR A 148 0.19 -7.65 2.99
CA TYR A 148 0.91 -7.99 4.23
C TYR A 148 1.18 -6.75 5.08
N TYR A 149 1.56 -5.64 4.43
CA TYR A 149 1.79 -4.38 5.12
C TYR A 149 0.50 -3.81 5.71
N LEU A 150 -0.63 -3.85 5.00
CA LEU A 150 -1.94 -3.40 5.52
C LEU A 150 -2.41 -4.21 6.73
N LEU A 151 -2.26 -5.54 6.70
CA LEU A 151 -2.59 -6.40 7.83
C LEU A 151 -1.68 -6.11 9.04
N GLU A 152 -0.40 -5.87 8.79
CA GLU A 152 0.57 -5.55 9.83
C GLU A 152 0.33 -4.14 10.41
N ILE A 153 -0.08 -3.17 9.59
CA ILE A 153 -0.43 -1.81 10.02
C ILE A 153 -1.54 -1.83 11.06
N GLU A 154 -2.62 -2.60 10.89
CA GLU A 154 -3.71 -2.65 11.87
C GLU A 154 -3.23 -3.06 13.27
N LEU A 155 -2.33 -4.05 13.35
CA LEU A 155 -1.74 -4.49 14.61
C LEU A 155 -0.76 -3.45 15.17
N GLN A 156 0.04 -2.80 14.32
CA GLN A 156 0.96 -1.74 14.76
C GLN A 156 0.20 -0.48 15.21
N MET A 157 -0.95 -0.16 14.60
CA MET A 157 -1.84 0.92 15.01
C MET A 157 -2.33 0.72 16.44
N GLU A 158 -2.83 -0.48 16.78
CA GLU A 158 -3.28 -0.77 18.14
C GLU A 158 -2.15 -0.69 19.17
N ARG A 159 -0.95 -1.15 18.81
CA ARG A 159 0.24 -1.08 19.68
C ARG A 159 0.66 0.35 19.95
N LEU A 160 0.75 1.18 18.91
CA LEU A 160 1.11 2.59 19.03
C LEU A 160 0.04 3.37 19.78
N TYR A 161 -1.24 3.10 19.55
CA TYR A 161 -2.32 3.73 20.30
C TYR A 161 -2.27 3.38 21.80
N LYS A 162 -1.98 2.12 22.15
CA LYS A 162 -1.77 1.72 23.57
C LYS A 162 -0.57 2.44 24.18
N ALA A 163 0.58 2.45 23.49
CA ALA A 163 1.77 3.14 23.96
C ALA A 163 1.53 4.64 24.15
N LEU A 164 0.84 5.30 23.20
CA LEU A 164 0.45 6.70 23.33
C LEU A 164 -0.53 6.90 24.50
N SER A 165 -1.52 6.03 24.68
CA SER A 165 -2.46 6.13 25.80
C SER A 165 -1.82 5.96 27.19
N GLU A 166 -0.75 5.17 27.28
CA GLU A 166 0.02 5.00 28.52
C GLU A 166 0.86 6.24 28.83
N MET A 167 1.45 6.87 27.81
CA MET A 167 2.23 8.10 27.94
C MET A 167 1.36 9.34 28.21
N VAL A 168 0.14 9.38 27.66
CA VAL A 168 -0.78 10.52 27.83
C VAL A 168 -1.39 10.60 29.24
N LYS A 169 -1.43 9.51 30.02
CA LYS A 169 -1.84 9.55 31.44
C LYS A 169 -0.97 10.49 32.29
N GLY A 170 0.23 10.86 31.81
CA GLY A 170 1.13 11.82 32.46
C GLY A 170 1.24 13.19 31.77
N ALA A 171 1.13 13.27 30.44
CA ALA A 171 1.29 14.51 29.67
C ALA A 171 0.24 14.61 28.56
N GLY A 172 -0.62 15.63 28.61
CA GLY A 172 -1.71 15.84 27.64
C GLY A 172 -1.25 16.20 26.22
N ILE A 173 0.06 16.40 26.00
CA ILE A 173 0.66 16.75 24.72
C ILE A 173 1.98 15.95 24.60
N ILE A 174 2.16 15.22 23.49
CA ILE A 174 3.38 14.47 23.20
C ILE A 174 4.07 15.06 21.96
N GLN A 175 5.37 15.31 22.05
CA GLN A 175 6.18 15.72 20.89
C GLN A 175 6.64 14.50 20.09
N PHE A 176 6.50 14.55 18.77
CA PHE A 176 6.93 13.50 17.87
C PHE A 176 8.46 13.28 17.90
N SER A 177 9.23 14.34 18.16
CA SER A 177 10.69 14.29 18.34
C SER A 177 11.11 13.38 19.51
N THR A 178 10.29 13.28 20.55
CA THR A 178 10.52 12.38 21.70
C THR A 178 10.27 10.92 21.33
N ILE A 179 9.32 10.65 20.43
CA ILE A 179 8.96 9.30 19.97
C ILE A 179 10.03 8.75 19.01
N ILE A 180 10.66 9.61 18.21
CA ILE A 180 11.67 9.20 17.22
C ILE A 180 13.07 9.05 17.84
N ARG A 181 13.31 9.57 19.05
CA ARG A 181 14.65 9.58 19.67
C ARG A 181 15.15 8.15 19.88
N GLY A 182 16.01 7.67 18.98
CA GLY A 182 16.64 6.34 19.01
C GLY A 182 16.15 5.35 17.95
N LEU A 183 15.21 5.73 17.07
CA LEU A 183 14.70 4.87 16.00
C LEU A 183 15.47 5.04 14.68
N ALA A 184 15.52 3.98 13.87
CA ALA A 184 16.09 4.05 12.53
C ALA A 184 15.21 4.92 11.60
N ARG A 185 15.80 5.59 10.58
CA ARG A 185 15.04 6.46 9.65
C ARG A 185 13.83 5.76 9.03
N LEU A 186 13.97 4.49 8.67
CA LEU A 186 12.90 3.70 8.08
C LEU A 186 11.76 3.44 9.08
N GLU A 187 12.10 3.20 10.34
CA GLU A 187 11.14 3.01 11.43
C GLU A 187 10.42 4.32 11.75
N ALA A 188 11.15 5.44 11.79
CA ALA A 188 10.57 6.76 11.99
C ALA A 188 9.52 7.09 10.91
N ILE A 189 9.81 6.79 9.64
CA ILE A 189 8.87 6.96 8.53
C ILE A 189 7.65 6.04 8.69
N ARG A 190 7.85 4.78 9.07
CA ARG A 190 6.73 3.85 9.33
C ARG A 190 5.85 4.33 10.47
N THR A 191 6.44 4.76 11.58
CA THR A 191 5.71 5.33 12.73
C THR A 191 4.93 6.58 12.33
N PHE A 192 5.51 7.44 11.48
CA PHE A 192 4.81 8.60 10.94
C PHE A 192 3.61 8.21 10.06
N ILE A 193 3.78 7.27 9.14
CA ILE A 193 2.68 6.77 8.29
C ILE A 193 1.55 6.20 9.16
N ILE A 194 1.89 5.43 10.20
CA ILE A 194 0.90 4.87 11.13
C ILE A 194 0.20 5.97 11.93
N LEU A 195 0.92 7.02 12.31
CA LEU A 195 0.37 8.18 13.00
C LEU A 195 -0.65 8.94 12.14
N LEU A 196 -0.38 9.08 10.83
CA LEU A 196 -1.33 9.67 9.89
C LEU A 196 -2.60 8.84 9.76
N PHE A 197 -2.50 7.51 9.75
CA PHE A 197 -3.68 6.63 9.75
C PHE A 197 -4.49 6.78 11.05
N LEU A 198 -3.84 6.87 12.20
CA LEU A 198 -4.51 7.15 13.48
C LEU A 198 -5.23 8.50 13.51
N ALA A 199 -4.66 9.51 12.84
CA ALA A 199 -5.28 10.82 12.69
C ALA A 199 -6.47 10.80 11.75
N GLN A 200 -6.38 10.04 10.64
CA GLN A 200 -7.51 9.82 9.73
C GLN A 200 -8.69 9.14 10.44
N GLU A 201 -8.43 8.22 11.37
CA GLU A 201 -9.47 7.58 12.20
C GLU A 201 -10.02 8.49 13.32
N GLY A 202 -9.47 9.69 13.51
CA GLY A 202 -9.93 10.66 14.51
C GLY A 202 -9.54 10.32 15.96
N LYS A 203 -8.63 9.36 16.17
CA LYS A 203 -8.16 8.97 17.51
C LYS A 203 -7.09 9.91 18.05
N VAL A 204 -6.38 10.60 17.15
CA VAL A 204 -5.23 11.45 17.45
C VAL A 204 -5.30 12.70 16.59
N ASN A 205 -5.12 13.87 17.17
CA ASN A 205 -4.94 15.13 16.45
C ASN A 205 -3.45 15.47 16.38
N LEU A 206 -3.03 15.88 15.19
CA LEU A 206 -1.67 16.31 14.91
C LEU A 206 -1.69 17.81 14.67
N TRP A 207 -0.85 18.54 15.40
CA TRP A 207 -0.64 19.96 15.19
C TRP A 207 0.84 20.19 14.92
N GLN A 208 1.17 20.91 13.86
CA GLN A 208 2.53 21.29 13.53
C GLN A 208 2.64 22.81 13.68
N ASP A 209 3.66 23.25 14.39
CA ASP A 209 4.00 24.66 14.50
C ASP A 209 4.96 25.05 13.37
N ASP A 210 4.61 26.11 12.62
CA ASP A 210 5.36 26.57 11.45
C ASP A 210 6.75 27.12 11.84
N GLU A 211 6.95 27.54 13.09
CA GLU A 211 8.22 28.10 13.56
C GLU A 211 9.22 27.07 14.06
N THR A 212 8.74 25.92 14.59
CA THR A 212 9.61 24.89 15.20
C THR A 212 9.70 23.61 14.37
N GLU A 213 8.88 23.49 13.32
CA GLU A 213 8.69 22.27 12.52
C GLU A 213 8.35 21.02 13.36
N GLU A 214 8.03 21.19 14.64
CA GLU A 214 7.74 20.09 15.56
C GLU A 214 6.27 19.68 15.46
N ILE A 215 6.05 18.36 15.47
CA ILE A 215 4.71 17.76 15.43
C ILE A 215 4.30 17.41 16.86
N TYR A 216 3.22 18.05 17.30
CA TYR A 216 2.55 17.80 18.57
C TYR A 216 1.38 16.85 18.35
N ILE A 217 1.23 15.90 19.27
CA ILE A 217 0.28 14.80 19.22
C ILE A 217 -0.65 14.94 20.43
N THR A 218 -1.96 15.07 20.17
CA THR A 218 -3.00 15.05 21.20
C THR A 218 -3.96 13.89 20.94
N ILE A 219 -4.39 13.18 21.99
CA ILE A 219 -5.36 12.09 21.84
C ILE A 219 -6.77 12.69 21.92
N GLY A 220 -7.65 12.33 20.98
CA GLY A 220 -9.04 12.82 20.86
C GLY A 220 -9.99 12.32 21.96
N GLY A 221 -9.50 12.19 23.20
CA GLY A 221 -10.22 11.65 24.35
C GLY A 221 -10.33 12.58 25.55
N THR A 222 -9.99 13.87 25.44
CA THR A 222 -10.32 14.87 26.46
C THR A 222 -10.95 16.09 25.82
N ASP A 223 -12.27 16.04 25.71
CA ASP A 223 -13.11 17.23 25.60
C ASP A 223 -12.99 18.01 26.93
N THR A 224 -12.04 18.95 26.99
CA THR A 224 -12.05 20.06 27.95
C THR A 224 -11.58 21.33 27.26
N ALA A 225 -12.57 22.01 26.67
CA ALA A 225 -12.93 23.40 26.91
C ALA A 225 -11.90 24.54 26.68
N ARG A 226 -12.29 25.38 25.72
CA ARG A 226 -12.35 26.86 25.72
C ARG A 226 -11.02 27.60 25.56
N ASP A 227 -10.83 28.22 24.40
CA ASP A 227 -11.25 29.61 24.12
C ASP A 227 -10.32 30.59 24.84
N GLU A 228 -9.32 31.07 24.11
CA GLU A 228 -8.83 32.44 24.23
C GLU A 228 -8.00 32.75 22.99
N SER A 229 -8.64 33.45 22.06
CA SER A 229 -7.94 34.32 21.13
C SER A 229 -7.39 35.52 21.92
N PRO A 230 -6.15 35.96 21.69
CA PRO A 230 -5.78 37.33 22.04
C PRO A 230 -5.67 38.14 20.75
N THR A 231 -6.62 39.05 20.61
CA THR A 231 -6.46 40.27 19.82
C THR A 231 -5.28 41.06 20.38
N ARG A 232 -4.31 41.40 19.54
CA ARG A 232 -3.75 42.76 19.49
C ARG A 232 -3.03 43.03 18.18
#